data_AF-A0A352Z6U1-F1
#
_entry.id   AF-A0A352Z6U1-F1
#
_cell.length_a   1.000
_cell.length_b   1.000
_cell.length_c   1.000
_cell.angle_alpha   90.00
_cell.angle_beta   90.00
_cell.angle_gamma   90.00
#
_symmetry.space_group_name_H-M   'P 1'
#
loop_
_entity.id
_entity.type
_entity.pdbx_description
1 polymer ?
#
loop_
_entity_poly.entity_id
_entity_poly.type
_entity_poly.pdbx_seq_one_letter_code
_entity_poly.pdbx_strand_id
1 'polypeptide(L)'
;SLSEKSNAIYTAYSAVEKDVRKLPEYPVPLHIRNAPTKLMESLGYGRGYLYPHNFKDAIVKQAYMPEELKNKRYYHPTERGHEKRLKEFMEKVRRVYGTIGK
;
A
#
# COMPACT_ATOMS: atom_id res chain seq x y z
N SER A 1 27.02 4.67 -19.97
CA SER A 1 25.66 4.67 -19.37
C SER A 1 24.98 3.36 -19.71
N LEU A 2 25.15 2.31 -18.88
CA LEU A 2 24.72 0.93 -19.19
C LEU A 2 23.50 0.45 -18.39
N SER A 3 22.89 1.32 -17.58
CA SER A 3 21.70 1.00 -16.80
C SER A 3 20.41 1.42 -17.49
N GLU A 4 19.36 0.63 -17.28
CA GLU A 4 18.00 1.01 -17.63
C GLU A 4 17.55 2.22 -16.80
N LYS A 5 16.81 3.12 -17.44
CA LYS A 5 16.39 4.39 -16.83
C LYS A 5 14.90 4.35 -16.53
N SER A 6 14.56 4.59 -15.26
CA SER A 6 13.21 4.85 -14.80
C SER A 6 13.23 5.99 -13.79
N ASN A 7 12.32 6.94 -13.96
CA ASN A 7 12.02 7.98 -12.97
C ASN A 7 10.69 7.72 -12.24
N ALA A 8 10.11 6.52 -12.36
CA ALA A 8 8.80 6.18 -11.80
C ALA A 8 8.73 6.39 -10.28
N ILE A 9 9.77 5.99 -9.55
CA ILE A 9 9.88 6.20 -8.09
C ILE A 9 9.94 7.70 -7.78
N TYR A 10 10.73 8.46 -8.53
CA TYR A 10 10.86 9.91 -8.34
C TYR A 10 9.50 10.60 -8.51
N THR A 11 8.79 10.30 -9.60
CA THR A 11 7.45 10.87 -9.85
C THR A 11 6.43 10.43 -8.80
N ALA A 12 6.49 9.18 -8.33
CA ALA A 12 5.60 8.68 -7.29
C ALA A 12 5.84 9.40 -5.96
N TYR A 13 7.11 9.58 -5.58
CA TYR A 13 7.48 10.28 -4.36
C TYR A 13 7.05 11.74 -4.38
N SER A 14 7.31 12.47 -5.48
CA SER A 14 6.86 13.86 -5.62
C SER A 14 5.34 14.00 -5.53
N ALA A 15 4.58 13.02 -6.04
CA ALA A 15 3.12 13.01 -5.91
C ALA A 15 2.67 12.78 -4.46
N VAL A 16 3.30 11.84 -3.75
CA VAL A 16 3.05 11.60 -2.31
C VAL A 16 3.34 12.86 -1.49
N GLU A 17 4.50 13.49 -1.70
CA GLU A 17 4.89 14.69 -0.96
C GLU A 17 3.90 15.84 -1.18
N LYS A 18 3.45 16.03 -2.44
CA LYS A 18 2.44 17.03 -2.78
C LYS A 18 1.14 16.79 -2.03
N ASP A 19 0.70 15.54 -1.90
CA ASP A 19 -0.54 15.21 -1.22
C ASP A 19 -0.42 15.31 0.30
N VAL A 20 0.68 14.88 0.88
CA VAL A 20 0.96 15.07 2.32
C VAL A 20 0.92 16.56 2.69
N ARG A 21 1.39 17.46 1.81
CA ARG A 21 1.37 18.91 2.04
C ARG A 21 0.01 19.58 1.80
N LYS A 22 -0.89 18.96 1.02
CA LYS A 22 -2.13 19.61 0.54
C LYS A 22 -3.41 19.01 1.09
N LEU A 23 -3.39 17.72 1.44
CA LEU A 23 -4.56 17.02 1.94
C LEU A 23 -4.62 17.10 3.46
N PRO A 24 -5.82 16.94 4.04
CA PRO A 24 -5.99 16.80 5.48
C PRO A 24 -5.14 15.65 6.05
N GLU A 25 -4.81 15.76 7.33
CA GLU A 25 -4.19 14.69 8.11
C GLU A 25 -5.21 13.57 8.35
N TYR A 26 -5.32 12.65 7.41
CA TYR A 26 -6.19 11.50 7.56
C TYR A 26 -5.67 10.55 8.65
N PRO A 27 -6.56 10.01 9.50
CA PRO A 27 -6.15 9.10 10.55
C PRO A 27 -5.59 7.80 9.96
N VAL A 28 -4.54 7.27 10.60
CA VAL A 28 -4.03 5.93 10.30
C VAL A 28 -5.14 4.90 10.55
N PRO A 29 -5.42 3.95 9.64
CA PRO A 29 -6.39 2.88 9.87
C PRO A 29 -6.13 2.11 11.17
N LEU A 30 -7.18 1.83 11.94
CA LEU A 30 -7.05 1.24 13.29
C LEU A 30 -6.28 -0.09 13.30
N HIS A 31 -6.51 -0.93 12.29
CA HIS A 31 -5.91 -2.27 12.18
C HIS A 31 -4.40 -2.24 11.90
N ILE A 32 -3.80 -1.09 11.56
CA ILE A 32 -2.33 -0.96 11.43
C ILE A 32 -1.71 -0.06 12.51
N ARG A 33 -2.51 0.44 13.47
CA ARG A 33 -1.96 1.21 14.59
C ARG A 33 -1.26 0.29 15.57
N ASN A 34 -0.17 0.80 16.17
CA ASN A 34 0.44 0.14 17.31
C ASN A 34 -0.51 0.21 18.52
N ALA A 35 -0.56 -0.87 19.30
CA ALA A 35 -1.38 -0.99 20.50
C ALA A 35 -0.52 -1.40 21.72
N PRO A 36 0.42 -0.55 22.18
CA PRO A 36 1.34 -0.90 23.26
C PRO A 36 0.70 -0.92 24.65
N THR A 37 -0.51 -0.34 24.82
CA THR A 37 -1.20 -0.28 26.11
C THR A 37 -2.53 -1.04 26.08
N LYS A 38 -2.94 -1.57 27.23
CA LYS A 38 -4.24 -2.27 27.39
C LYS A 38 -5.43 -1.38 27.02
N LEU A 39 -5.33 -0.08 27.29
CA LEU A 39 -6.35 0.89 26.89
C LEU A 39 -6.47 0.98 25.37
N MET A 40 -5.35 1.08 24.65
CA MET A 40 -5.36 1.13 23.18
C MET A 40 -5.93 -0.14 22.56
N GLU A 41 -5.61 -1.31 23.10
CA GLU A 41 -6.18 -2.59 22.66
C GLU A 41 -7.70 -2.66 22.90
N SER A 42 -8.17 -2.17 24.05
CA SER A 42 -9.62 -2.07 24.35
C SER A 42 -10.34 -1.12 23.38
N LEU A 43 -9.67 -0.05 22.93
CA LEU A 43 -10.15 0.88 21.91
C LEU A 43 -10.04 0.33 20.47
N GLY A 44 -9.58 -0.92 20.31
CA GLY A 44 -9.54 -1.62 19.02
C GLY A 44 -8.31 -1.32 18.16
N TYR A 45 -7.25 -0.75 18.74
CA TYR A 45 -6.00 -0.49 18.01
C TYR A 45 -5.35 -1.84 17.66
N GLY A 46 -4.91 -1.99 16.41
CA GLY A 46 -4.32 -3.24 15.90
C GLY A 46 -5.32 -4.38 15.71
N ARG A 47 -6.59 -4.23 16.12
CA ARG A 47 -7.60 -5.26 15.95
C ARG A 47 -7.88 -5.49 14.47
N GLY A 48 -7.87 -6.74 14.05
CA GLY A 48 -8.10 -7.13 12.66
C GLY A 48 -6.90 -6.93 11.74
N TYR A 49 -5.70 -6.66 12.28
CA TYR A 49 -4.47 -6.73 11.48
C TYR A 49 -4.31 -8.13 10.90
N LEU A 50 -4.07 -8.22 9.59
CA LEU A 50 -3.80 -9.50 8.93
C LEU A 50 -2.29 -9.60 8.76
N TYR A 51 -1.65 -10.48 9.53
CA TYR A 51 -0.21 -10.71 9.43
C TYR A 51 0.13 -11.43 8.12
N PRO A 52 0.75 -10.76 7.12
CA PRO A 52 0.83 -11.30 5.76
C PRO A 52 1.51 -12.66 5.67
N HIS A 53 2.51 -12.93 6.51
CA HIS A 53 3.27 -14.19 6.51
C HIS A 53 2.43 -15.42 6.83
N ASN A 54 1.25 -15.27 7.45
CA ASN A 54 0.35 -16.38 7.73
C ASN A 54 -0.56 -16.73 6.55
N PHE A 55 -0.51 -15.97 5.46
CA PHE A 55 -1.38 -16.14 4.30
C PHE A 55 -0.61 -16.69 3.11
N LYS A 56 -1.33 -17.36 2.21
CA LYS A 56 -0.78 -17.91 0.98
C LYS A 56 -0.07 -16.81 0.18
N ASP A 57 1.11 -17.13 -0.34
CA ASP A 57 2.00 -16.21 -1.06
C ASP A 57 2.44 -14.96 -0.28
N ALA A 58 2.20 -14.92 1.03
CA ALA A 58 2.37 -13.74 1.89
C ALA A 58 1.57 -12.51 1.42
N ILE A 59 0.41 -12.73 0.79
CA ILE A 59 -0.46 -11.65 0.29
C ILE A 59 -1.78 -11.68 1.06
N VAL A 60 -2.14 -10.55 1.66
CA VAL A 60 -3.40 -10.35 2.38
C VAL A 60 -4.29 -9.33 1.69
N LYS A 61 -5.59 -9.56 1.83
CA LYS A 61 -6.63 -8.64 1.38
C LYS A 61 -6.91 -7.62 2.49
N GLN A 62 -6.03 -6.63 2.64
CA GLN A 62 -6.15 -5.58 3.65
C GLN A 62 -5.82 -4.21 3.06
N ALA A 63 -6.64 -3.20 3.36
CA ALA A 63 -6.38 -1.82 2.97
C ALA A 63 -5.34 -1.20 3.91
N TYR A 64 -4.36 -0.48 3.36
CA TYR A 64 -3.30 0.17 4.15
C TYR A 64 -3.37 1.69 4.12
N MET A 65 -4.03 2.25 3.11
CA MET A 65 -4.28 3.69 3.02
C MET A 65 -5.56 4.05 3.78
N PRO A 66 -5.67 5.30 4.26
CA PRO A 66 -6.94 5.86 4.73
C PRO A 66 -8.04 5.71 3.67
N GLU A 67 -9.29 5.72 4.11
CA GLU A 67 -10.43 5.48 3.22
C GLU A 67 -10.52 6.53 2.10
N GLU A 68 -10.16 7.76 2.42
CA GLU A 68 -10.13 8.92 1.52
C GLU A 68 -9.08 8.76 0.40
N LEU A 69 -8.06 7.93 0.63
CA LEU A 69 -6.97 7.67 -0.31
C LEU A 69 -7.03 6.26 -0.92
N LYS A 70 -8.07 5.46 -0.63
CA LYS A 70 -8.14 4.03 -1.01
C LYS A 70 -7.98 3.74 -2.50
N ASN A 71 -8.36 4.69 -3.36
CA ASN A 71 -8.30 4.56 -4.81
C ASN A 71 -7.05 5.21 -5.43
N LYS A 72 -6.21 5.85 -4.62
CA LYS A 72 -5.08 6.63 -5.09
C LYS A 72 -3.89 5.72 -5.38
N ARG A 73 -3.24 5.97 -6.52
CA ARG A 73 -2.05 5.23 -6.97
C ARG A 73 -0.96 6.21 -7.32
N TYR A 74 0.19 6.05 -6.65
CA TYR A 74 1.35 6.91 -6.86
C TYR A 74 2.38 6.25 -7.76
N TYR A 75 2.65 4.97 -7.52
CA TYR A 75 3.68 4.23 -8.25
C TYR A 75 3.12 3.55 -9.49
N HIS A 76 3.70 3.91 -10.64
CA HIS A 76 3.38 3.41 -11.97
C HIS A 76 4.69 2.86 -12.58
N PRO A 77 5.02 1.58 -12.37
CA PRO A 77 6.27 0.99 -12.88
C PRO A 77 6.32 1.04 -14.42
N THR A 78 7.53 1.22 -14.96
CA THR A 78 7.78 1.15 -16.40
C THR A 78 7.95 -0.30 -16.87
N GLU A 79 7.99 -0.50 -18.19
CA GLU A 79 8.27 -1.81 -18.81
C GLU A 79 9.77 -2.15 -18.87
N ARG A 80 10.63 -1.30 -18.31
CA ARG A 80 12.09 -1.43 -18.43
C ARG A 80 12.64 -2.24 -17.26
N GLY A 81 13.51 -3.19 -17.54
CA GLY A 81 14.26 -3.87 -16.51
C GLY A 81 13.47 -4.61 -15.47
N HIS A 82 13.95 -4.49 -14.24
CA HIS A 82 13.32 -5.07 -13.05
C HIS A 82 11.91 -4.53 -12.79
N GLU A 83 11.56 -3.33 -13.28
CA GLU A 83 10.21 -2.77 -13.09
C GLU A 83 9.14 -3.58 -13.83
N LYS A 84 9.48 -4.26 -14.92
CA LYS A 84 8.55 -5.17 -15.62
C LYS A 84 8.11 -6.31 -14.70
N ARG A 85 9.06 -7.00 -14.07
CA ARG A 85 8.78 -8.07 -13.10
C ARG A 85 7.99 -7.55 -11.89
N LEU A 86 8.31 -6.33 -11.44
CA LEU A 86 7.59 -5.69 -10.35
C LEU A 86 6.14 -5.38 -10.74
N LYS A 87 5.91 -4.90 -11.96
CA LYS A 87 4.55 -4.66 -12.50
C LYS A 87 3.73 -5.94 -12.53
N GLU A 88 4.29 -7.04 -13.03
CA GLU A 88 3.64 -8.36 -13.04
C GLU A 88 3.29 -8.82 -11.62
N PHE A 89 4.19 -8.63 -10.65
CA PHE A 89 3.91 -8.93 -9.24
C PHE A 89 2.79 -8.04 -8.68
N MET A 90 2.81 -6.74 -8.96
CA MET A 90 1.75 -5.82 -8.55
C MET A 90 0.40 -6.21 -9.16
N GLU A 91 0.36 -6.70 -10.40
CA GLU A 91 -0.86 -7.22 -11.03
C GLU A 91 -1.33 -8.52 -10.35
N LYS A 92 -0.43 -9.44 -10.01
CA LYS A 92 -0.76 -10.64 -9.22
C LYS A 92 -1.40 -10.25 -7.89
N VAL A 93 -0.78 -9.33 -7.15
CA VAL A 93 -1.32 -8.82 -5.88
C VAL A 93 -2.70 -8.18 -6.11
N ARG A 94 -2.85 -7.34 -7.15
CA ARG A 94 -4.14 -6.72 -7.49
C ARG A 94 -5.24 -7.74 -7.80
N ARG A 95 -4.93 -8.89 -8.40
CA ARG A 95 -5.94 -9.95 -8.63
C ARG A 95 -6.48 -10.52 -7.31
N VAL A 96 -5.62 -10.65 -6.30
CA VAL A 96 -6.03 -11.05 -4.93
C VAL A 96 -6.93 -9.98 -4.29
N TYR A 97 -6.64 -8.70 -4.53
CA TYR A 97 -7.51 -7.60 -4.08
C TYR A 97 -8.79 -7.45 -4.90
N GLY A 98 -8.76 -7.74 -6.20
CA GLY A 98 -9.81 -7.50 -7.19
C GLY A 98 -10.88 -8.58 -7.28
N THR A 99 -10.78 -9.68 -6.53
CA THR A 99 -11.86 -10.67 -6.39
C THR A 99 -13.07 -10.14 -5.58
N ILE A 100 -13.13 -8.84 -5.30
CA ILE A 100 -14.27 -8.12 -4.68
C ILE A 100 -15.03 -7.35 -5.76
N GLY A 101 -15.48 -8.06 -6.78
CA GLY A 101 -16.17 -7.47 -7.94
C GLY A 101 -17.13 -8.43 -8.60
N LYS A 102 -17.78 -9.29 -7.81
CA LYS A 102 -19.07 -9.94 -8.13
C LYS A 102 -19.89 -9.98 -6.86
#